data_AF-A0A1J4XWL3-F1
#
_entry.id   AF-A0A1J4XWL3-F1
#
_cell.length_a   1.000
_cell.length_b   1.000
_cell.length_c   1.000
_cell.angle_alpha   90.00
_cell.angle_beta   90.00
_cell.angle_gamma   90.00
#
_symmetry.space_group_name_H-M   'P 1'
#
loop_
_entity.id
_entity.type
_entity.pdbx_description
1 polymer ?
#
loop_
_entity_poly.entity_id
_entity_poly.type
_entity_poly.pdbx_seq_one_letter_code
_entity_poly.pdbx_strand_id
1 'polypeptide(L)'
;MKIFPLLLLIPIMIWAQDLPLNQMEKFISEKGPIVHFENYYLQGLQAANGKFIFAKVRKVSAGGETRFFLILSANDKTSSNSAVISETELTQLLDNLLILQAAVKTGDNHADYRESKFITQDWFQMGCAYNAHDHKTIWSITLERQGDGSFFFYNPGDIELNLRAALKMIQQLSGK
;
A
#
# COMPACT_ATOMS: atom_id res chain seq x y z
N MET A 1 22.71 10.51 59.55
CA MET A 1 21.48 11.00 58.90
C MET A 1 21.81 11.33 57.44
N LYS A 2 21.56 10.40 56.51
CA LYS A 2 21.66 10.64 55.07
C LYS A 2 20.33 10.17 54.47
N ILE A 3 19.54 11.15 54.04
CA ILE A 3 18.23 10.97 53.43
C ILE A 3 18.48 10.36 52.05
N PHE A 4 18.00 9.14 51.84
CA PHE A 4 17.99 8.47 50.55
C PHE A 4 16.82 9.06 49.76
N PRO A 5 17.01 9.67 48.58
CA PRO A 5 15.88 10.18 47.82
C PRO A 5 15.20 8.99 47.12
N LEU A 6 14.13 8.52 47.75
CA LEU A 6 13.11 7.64 47.19
C LEU A 6 12.20 8.49 46.27
N LEU A 7 12.63 8.81 45.05
CA LEU A 7 11.72 9.41 44.04
C LEU A 7 12.35 9.43 42.64
N LEU A 8 12.13 8.37 41.86
CA LEU A 8 12.08 8.41 40.39
C LEU A 8 11.71 7.03 39.83
N LEU A 9 10.44 6.65 39.97
CA LEU A 9 9.81 5.59 39.18
C LEU A 9 8.50 6.15 38.62
N ILE A 10 8.61 7.02 37.62
CA ILE A 10 7.51 7.23 36.68
C ILE A 10 7.79 6.27 35.52
N PRO A 11 6.99 5.21 35.31
CA PRO A 11 7.21 4.33 34.18
C PRO A 11 6.99 5.11 32.88
N ILE A 12 7.97 5.00 31.99
CA ILE A 12 7.91 5.44 30.59
C ILE A 12 6.80 4.59 29.93
N MET A 13 5.56 5.08 29.94
CA MET A 13 4.41 4.41 29.34
C MET A 13 3.71 5.32 28.33
N ILE A 14 4.47 5.81 27.36
CA ILE A 14 3.99 6.37 26.09
C ILE A 14 5.19 6.06 25.18
N TRP A 15 5.14 5.27 24.11
CA TRP A 15 4.28 5.33 22.92
C TRP A 15 4.21 3.95 22.27
N ALA A 16 3.15 3.19 22.52
CA ALA A 16 2.67 2.22 21.54
C ALA A 16 1.36 2.81 21.00
N GLN A 17 1.47 3.73 20.04
CA GLN A 17 0.28 4.13 19.29
C GLN A 17 -0.07 2.97 18.38
N ASP A 18 -1.18 2.29 18.67
CA ASP A 18 -1.76 1.32 17.74
C ASP A 18 -1.93 2.01 16.37
N LEU A 19 -1.50 1.31 15.31
CA LEU A 19 -1.66 1.82 13.96
C LEU A 19 -3.15 2.04 13.68
N PRO A 20 -3.53 3.15 13.03
CA PRO A 20 -4.93 3.36 12.67
C PRO A 20 -5.40 2.22 11.77
N LEU A 21 -6.61 1.72 12.01
CA LEU A 21 -7.22 0.68 11.19
C LEU A 21 -7.30 1.12 9.73
N ASN A 22 -6.94 0.21 8.81
CA ASN A 22 -7.14 0.43 7.38
C ASN A 22 -8.65 0.43 7.02
N GLN A 23 -9.01 0.86 5.82
CA GLN A 23 -10.42 0.97 5.42
C GLN A 23 -11.20 -0.35 5.50
N MET A 24 -10.55 -1.49 5.19
CA MET A 24 -11.19 -2.80 5.32
C MET A 24 -11.40 -3.17 6.79
N GLU A 25 -10.40 -2.94 7.64
CA GLU A 25 -10.49 -3.16 9.09
C GLU A 25 -11.59 -2.31 9.73
N LYS A 26 -11.71 -1.04 9.32
CA LYS A 26 -12.82 -0.17 9.74
C LYS A 26 -14.16 -0.77 9.34
N PHE A 27 -14.30 -1.21 8.09
CA PHE A 27 -15.53 -1.82 7.58
C PHE A 27 -15.95 -3.07 8.36
N ILE A 28 -15.00 -3.92 8.77
CA ILE A 28 -15.31 -5.15 9.54
C ILE A 28 -15.45 -4.90 11.05
N SER A 29 -14.95 -3.77 11.57
CA SER A 29 -14.92 -3.46 13.01
C SER A 29 -16.27 -3.03 13.59
N GLU A 30 -17.25 -2.72 12.74
CA GLU A 30 -18.62 -2.42 13.13
C GLU A 30 -19.26 -3.70 13.71
N LYS A 31 -19.16 -3.86 15.04
CA LYS A 31 -19.54 -5.08 15.78
C LYS A 31 -21.01 -5.44 15.54
N GLY A 32 -21.28 -6.69 15.12
CA GLY A 32 -22.64 -7.22 15.04
C GLY A 32 -22.91 -8.23 13.90
N PRO A 33 -22.38 -8.04 12.68
CA PRO A 33 -22.68 -8.93 11.55
C PRO A 33 -21.66 -10.05 11.37
N ILE A 34 -22.12 -11.17 10.80
CA ILE A 34 -21.25 -12.19 10.21
C ILE A 34 -20.53 -11.56 9.02
N VAL A 35 -19.20 -11.69 8.98
CA VAL A 35 -18.36 -11.17 7.89
C VAL A 35 -17.94 -12.32 6.98
N HIS A 36 -18.19 -12.17 5.68
CA HIS A 36 -17.77 -13.10 4.64
C HIS A 36 -16.64 -12.51 3.82
N PHE A 37 -15.62 -13.33 3.55
CA PHE A 37 -14.47 -12.98 2.73
C PHE A 37 -14.36 -13.92 1.53
N GLU A 38 -14.37 -13.36 0.33
CA GLU A 38 -14.14 -14.10 -0.91
C GLU A 38 -12.90 -13.51 -1.62
N ASN A 39 -11.97 -14.37 -2.05
CA ASN A 39 -10.73 -13.95 -2.72
C ASN A 39 -10.73 -14.36 -4.19
N TYR A 40 -10.36 -13.42 -5.05
CA TYR A 40 -10.23 -13.57 -6.50
C TYR A 40 -8.79 -13.26 -6.88
N TYR A 41 -8.00 -14.29 -7.15
CA TYR A 41 -6.56 -14.14 -7.41
C TYR A 41 -6.29 -13.50 -8.77
N LEU A 42 -5.30 -12.61 -8.80
CA LEU A 42 -4.79 -11.95 -10.00
C LEU A 42 -3.37 -12.45 -10.29
N GLN A 43 -2.86 -12.13 -11.47
CA GLN A 43 -1.42 -12.23 -11.72
C GLN A 43 -0.68 -11.27 -10.77
N GLY A 44 0.27 -11.80 -10.01
CA GLY A 44 1.11 -11.00 -9.10
C GLY A 44 2.14 -10.15 -9.85
N LEU A 45 2.97 -9.44 -9.08
CA LEU A 45 4.02 -8.55 -9.59
C LEU A 45 5.40 -9.13 -9.29
N GLN A 46 6.29 -9.11 -10.28
CA GLN A 46 7.68 -9.49 -10.11
C GLN A 46 8.53 -8.23 -9.95
N ALA A 47 9.14 -8.05 -8.77
CA ALA A 47 10.04 -6.93 -8.54
C ALA A 47 11.41 -7.18 -9.18
N ALA A 48 12.14 -6.09 -9.44
CA ALA A 48 13.47 -6.10 -10.06
C ALA A 48 14.52 -6.92 -9.27
N ASN A 49 14.35 -7.03 -7.96
CA ASN A 49 15.22 -7.82 -7.08
C ASN A 49 14.82 -9.31 -6.99
N GLY A 50 13.88 -9.79 -7.82
CA GLY A 50 13.42 -11.17 -7.81
C GLY A 50 12.35 -11.49 -6.76
N LYS A 51 11.99 -10.56 -5.87
CA LYS A 51 10.87 -10.75 -4.93
C LYS A 51 9.53 -10.72 -5.68
N PHE A 52 8.60 -11.60 -5.31
CA PHE A 52 7.26 -11.67 -5.89
C PHE A 52 6.21 -11.08 -4.95
N ILE A 53 5.23 -10.38 -5.51
CA ILE A 53 4.12 -9.76 -4.78
C ILE A 53 2.84 -10.44 -5.25
N PHE A 54 2.14 -11.07 -4.33
CA PHE A 54 0.86 -11.68 -4.59
C PHE A 54 -0.22 -10.62 -4.70
N ALA A 55 -1.15 -10.79 -5.64
CA ALA A 55 -2.25 -9.87 -5.88
C ALA A 55 -3.59 -10.61 -5.89
N LYS A 56 -4.59 -10.04 -5.24
CA LYS A 56 -5.98 -10.54 -5.29
C LYS A 56 -6.97 -9.41 -5.06
N VAL A 57 -8.15 -9.55 -5.64
CA VAL A 57 -9.32 -8.78 -5.20
C VAL A 57 -10.01 -9.56 -4.09
N ARG A 58 -10.27 -8.89 -2.96
CA ARG A 58 -11.07 -9.42 -1.86
C ARG A 58 -12.42 -8.72 -1.84
N LYS A 59 -13.49 -9.52 -1.94
CA LYS A 59 -14.85 -9.09 -1.63
C LYS A 59 -15.10 -9.34 -0.15
N VAL A 60 -15.58 -8.32 0.55
CA VAL A 60 -15.95 -8.38 1.96
C VAL A 60 -17.43 -8.04 2.06
N SER A 61 -18.22 -8.97 2.61
CA SER A 61 -19.65 -8.77 2.83
C SER A 61 -19.95 -8.82 4.33
N ALA A 62 -20.57 -7.76 4.85
CA ALA A 62 -20.90 -7.61 6.26
C ALA A 62 -22.16 -6.74 6.40
N GLY A 63 -23.12 -7.16 7.22
CA GLY A 63 -24.29 -6.34 7.54
C GLY A 63 -25.20 -6.00 6.34
N GLY A 64 -25.16 -6.79 5.27
CA GLY A 64 -25.87 -6.51 4.02
C GLY A 64 -25.13 -5.58 3.06
N GLU A 65 -24.00 -4.99 3.48
CA GLU A 65 -23.10 -4.25 2.61
C GLU A 65 -22.04 -5.17 2.00
N THR A 66 -21.55 -4.79 0.82
CA THR A 66 -20.40 -5.45 0.17
C THR A 66 -19.40 -4.40 -0.30
N ARG A 67 -18.13 -4.61 0.03
CA ARG A 67 -17.00 -3.78 -0.42
C ARG A 67 -15.92 -4.63 -1.05
N PHE A 68 -15.13 -4.02 -1.92
CA PHE A 68 -14.04 -4.67 -2.64
C PHE A 68 -12.72 -3.97 -2.38
N PHE A 69 -11.67 -4.77 -2.24
CA PHE A 69 -10.32 -4.28 -1.97
C PHE A 69 -9.31 -5.04 -2.81
N LEU A 70 -8.33 -4.34 -3.39
CA LEU A 70 -7.11 -4.95 -3.88
C LEU A 70 -6.20 -5.24 -2.68
N ILE A 71 -5.71 -6.47 -2.58
CA ILE A 71 -4.69 -6.87 -1.61
C ILE A 71 -3.42 -7.21 -2.36
N LEU A 72 -2.34 -6.51 -2.00
CA LEU A 72 -0.98 -6.81 -2.43
C LEU A 72 -0.20 -7.32 -1.22
N SER A 73 0.51 -8.43 -1.35
CA SER A 73 1.21 -9.02 -0.21
C SER A 73 2.53 -9.67 -0.61
N ALA A 74 3.55 -9.52 0.25
CA ALA A 74 4.86 -10.14 0.06
C ALA A 74 4.83 -11.67 0.25
N ASN A 75 3.78 -12.20 0.89
CA ASN A 75 3.48 -13.62 0.99
C ASN A 75 2.03 -13.86 0.57
N ASP A 76 1.66 -15.12 0.35
CA ASP A 76 0.32 -15.54 -0.10
C ASP A 76 -0.78 -15.30 0.95
N LYS A 77 -0.39 -15.08 2.21
CA LYS A 77 -1.26 -14.79 3.35
C LYS A 77 -1.41 -13.29 3.59
N THR A 78 -2.44 -12.91 4.35
CA THR A 78 -2.54 -11.54 4.87
C THR A 78 -1.57 -11.45 6.05
N SER A 79 -0.37 -10.91 5.81
CA SER A 79 0.67 -10.68 6.83
C SER A 79 0.86 -9.19 7.10
N SER A 80 1.73 -8.84 8.06
CA SER A 80 2.16 -7.45 8.28
C SER A 80 2.58 -6.75 6.99
N ASN A 81 3.31 -7.44 6.09
CA ASN A 81 3.75 -6.88 4.81
C ASN A 81 2.69 -7.06 3.70
N SER A 82 1.56 -6.38 3.88
CA SER A 82 0.50 -6.32 2.87
C SER A 82 -0.16 -4.95 2.81
N ALA A 83 -0.55 -4.54 1.60
CA ALA A 83 -1.35 -3.37 1.34
C ALA A 83 -2.79 -3.80 1.10
N VAL A 84 -3.73 -3.04 1.67
CA VAL A 84 -5.16 -3.16 1.40
C VAL A 84 -5.60 -1.84 0.78
N ILE A 85 -6.10 -1.90 -0.46
CA ILE A 85 -6.38 -0.72 -1.28
C ILE A 85 -7.86 -0.77 -1.67
N SER A 86 -8.60 0.27 -1.32
CA SER A 86 -10.03 0.39 -1.68
C SER A 86 -10.24 0.65 -3.18
N GLU A 87 -11.45 0.41 -3.70
CA GLU A 87 -11.81 0.76 -5.10
C GLU A 87 -11.56 2.25 -5.40
N THR A 88 -11.87 3.13 -4.45
CA THR A 88 -11.64 4.58 -4.57
C THR A 88 -10.16 4.91 -4.66
N GLU A 89 -9.33 4.37 -3.76
CA GLU A 89 -7.87 4.57 -3.82
C GLU A 89 -7.27 3.95 -5.07
N LEU A 90 -7.80 2.83 -5.55
CA LEU A 90 -7.33 2.19 -6.78
C LEU A 90 -7.52 3.10 -8.00
N THR A 91 -8.65 3.79 -8.07
CA THR A 91 -8.91 4.79 -9.12
C THR A 91 -7.93 5.96 -9.00
N GLN A 92 -7.74 6.48 -7.78
CA GLN A 92 -6.77 7.55 -7.53
C GLN A 92 -5.33 7.13 -7.87
N LEU A 93 -4.94 5.89 -7.61
CA LEU A 93 -3.62 5.37 -7.95
C LEU A 93 -3.41 5.38 -9.46
N LEU A 94 -4.38 4.95 -10.25
CA LEU A 94 -4.28 4.99 -11.71
C LEU A 94 -4.13 6.43 -12.24
N ASP A 95 -4.88 7.37 -11.69
CA ASP A 95 -4.78 8.79 -12.08
C ASP A 95 -3.41 9.38 -11.68
N ASN A 96 -2.95 9.10 -10.46
CA ASN A 96 -1.66 9.59 -9.97
C ASN A 96 -0.46 8.93 -10.66
N LEU A 97 -0.60 7.70 -11.16
CA LEU A 97 0.44 7.05 -11.95
C LEU A 97 0.77 7.86 -13.21
N LEU A 98 -0.26 8.37 -13.90
CA LEU A 98 -0.08 9.22 -15.07
C LEU A 98 0.64 10.54 -14.72
N ILE A 99 0.30 11.13 -13.56
CA ILE A 99 0.95 12.34 -13.05
C ILE A 99 2.43 12.08 -12.73
N LEU A 100 2.74 10.96 -12.06
CA LEU A 100 4.10 10.55 -11.76
C LEU A 100 4.92 10.33 -13.04
N GLN A 101 4.35 9.64 -14.03
CA GLN A 101 4.99 9.43 -15.33
C GLN A 101 5.29 10.76 -16.05
N ALA A 102 4.41 11.76 -15.93
CA ALA A 102 4.65 13.09 -16.47
C ALA A 102 5.76 13.82 -15.71
N ALA A 103 5.77 13.76 -14.37
CA ALA A 103 6.77 14.41 -13.51
C ALA A 103 8.21 13.91 -13.78
N VAL A 104 8.37 12.63 -14.17
CA VAL A 104 9.66 12.08 -14.61
C VAL A 104 10.18 12.82 -15.85
N LYS A 105 9.30 13.19 -16.79
CA LYS A 105 9.68 13.81 -18.07
C LYS A 105 9.99 15.30 -17.95
N THR A 106 9.42 16.00 -16.97
CA THR A 106 9.41 17.46 -16.94
C THR A 106 10.27 18.11 -15.86
N GLY A 107 10.83 17.34 -14.92
CA GLY A 107 11.48 17.99 -13.77
C GLY A 107 12.94 18.44 -14.02
N ASP A 108 13.48 19.14 -13.02
CA ASP A 108 14.77 19.82 -13.04
C ASP A 108 16.00 18.93 -13.29
N ASN A 109 16.65 19.13 -14.44
CA ASN A 109 17.82 18.38 -14.89
C ASN A 109 19.10 18.66 -14.08
N HIS A 110 19.07 19.58 -13.11
CA HIS A 110 20.22 19.92 -12.26
C HIS A 110 20.26 19.14 -10.94
N ALA A 111 19.18 18.44 -10.56
CA ALA A 111 19.14 17.68 -9.31
C ALA A 111 19.88 16.34 -9.43
N ASP A 112 20.78 16.06 -8.47
CA ASP A 112 21.48 14.77 -8.39
C ASP A 112 20.55 13.59 -8.05
N TYR A 113 19.47 13.89 -7.32
CA TYR A 113 18.42 12.93 -6.95
C TYR A 113 17.05 13.61 -6.99
N ARG A 114 16.05 12.90 -7.51
CA ARG A 114 14.65 13.33 -7.47
C ARG A 114 13.74 12.16 -7.16
N GLU A 115 12.84 12.34 -6.23
CA GLU A 115 11.80 11.36 -5.90
C GLU A 115 10.43 12.02 -5.99
N SER A 116 9.46 11.27 -6.51
CA SER A 116 8.04 11.64 -6.46
C SER A 116 7.26 10.41 -6.05
N LYS A 117 6.38 10.57 -5.07
CA LYS A 117 5.54 9.49 -4.56
C LYS A 117 4.15 9.99 -4.22
N PHE A 118 3.18 9.13 -4.46
CA PHE A 118 1.83 9.22 -3.97
C PHE A 118 1.67 8.24 -2.81
N ILE A 119 1.00 8.69 -1.74
CA ILE A 119 0.79 7.91 -0.52
C ILE A 119 -0.73 7.88 -0.27
N THR A 120 -1.30 6.69 -0.15
CA THR A 120 -2.71 6.52 0.17
C THR A 120 -2.99 6.74 1.66
N GLN A 121 -4.26 6.80 2.04
CA GLN A 121 -4.65 6.95 3.45
C GLN A 121 -4.19 5.75 4.30
N ASP A 122 -4.19 4.56 3.71
CA ASP A 122 -3.74 3.31 4.33
C ASP A 122 -2.24 3.02 4.12
N TRP A 123 -1.45 4.07 3.83
CA TRP A 123 0.02 4.06 3.74
C TRP A 123 0.65 3.26 2.61
N PHE A 124 -0.15 2.73 1.68
CA PHE A 124 0.39 2.23 0.42
C PHE A 124 1.06 3.38 -0.33
N GLN A 125 2.27 3.15 -0.83
CA GLN A 125 3.01 4.16 -1.57
C GLN A 125 3.30 3.65 -2.98
N MET A 126 3.23 4.57 -3.94
CA MET A 126 3.68 4.34 -5.31
C MET A 126 4.49 5.55 -5.75
N GLY A 127 5.66 5.32 -6.31
CA GLY A 127 6.55 6.41 -6.68
C GLY A 127 7.61 6.04 -7.70
N CYS A 128 8.42 7.02 -8.01
CA CYS A 128 9.58 6.91 -8.87
C CYS A 128 10.72 7.78 -8.33
N ALA A 129 11.95 7.28 -8.46
CA ALA A 129 13.17 7.99 -8.14
C ALA A 129 14.08 8.04 -9.37
N TYR A 130 14.65 9.21 -9.65
CA TYR A 130 15.70 9.43 -10.63
C TYR A 130 17.02 9.72 -9.91
N ASN A 131 18.10 9.09 -10.38
CA ASN A 131 19.46 9.37 -9.93
C ASN A 131 20.30 9.86 -11.12
N ALA A 132 20.96 11.01 -10.96
CA ALA A 132 21.80 11.60 -12.00
C ALA A 132 23.08 10.81 -12.25
N HIS A 133 23.57 10.03 -11.29
CA HIS A 133 24.78 9.23 -11.44
C HIS A 133 24.61 8.12 -12.49
N ASP A 134 23.47 7.42 -12.44
CA ASP A 134 23.15 6.27 -13.27
C ASP A 134 22.15 6.59 -14.38
N HIS A 135 21.68 7.84 -14.47
CA HIS A 135 20.73 8.35 -15.45
C HIS A 135 19.49 7.45 -15.63
N LYS A 136 19.00 6.89 -14.53
CA LYS A 136 17.92 5.91 -14.51
C LYS A 136 16.80 6.35 -13.59
N THR A 137 15.58 6.02 -14.01
CA THR A 137 14.39 6.10 -13.17
C THR A 137 14.05 4.71 -12.68
N ILE A 138 13.92 4.55 -11.36
CA ILE A 138 13.44 3.33 -10.71
C ILE A 138 12.07 3.62 -10.13
N TRP A 139 11.13 2.73 -10.39
CA TRP A 139 9.78 2.77 -9.84
C TRP A 139 9.71 1.96 -8.57
N SER A 140 8.81 2.31 -7.67
CA SER A 140 8.60 1.55 -6.45
C SER A 140 7.15 1.51 -6.02
N ILE A 141 6.79 0.43 -5.34
CA ILE A 141 5.62 0.38 -4.46
C ILE A 141 6.08 -0.02 -3.05
N THR A 142 5.45 0.56 -2.05
CA THR A 142 5.68 0.20 -0.64
C THR A 142 4.36 -0.22 -0.03
N LEU A 143 4.31 -1.45 0.49
CA LEU A 143 3.05 -2.06 0.93
C LEU A 143 2.54 -1.53 2.27
N GLU A 144 3.43 -1.07 3.15
CA GLU A 144 3.10 -0.70 4.53
C GLU A 144 3.91 0.50 5.05
N ARG A 145 3.49 1.07 6.19
CA ARG A 145 4.13 2.24 6.80
C ARG A 145 5.50 1.94 7.42
N GLN A 146 5.70 0.74 7.98
CA GLN A 146 6.91 0.35 8.70
C GLN A 146 7.36 -1.04 8.26
N GLY A 147 8.55 -1.19 7.67
CA GLY A 147 9.10 -2.49 7.26
C GLY A 147 9.92 -2.42 5.96
N ASP A 148 10.52 -3.55 5.55
CA ASP A 148 11.18 -3.76 4.25
C ASP A 148 10.14 -4.07 3.14
N GLY A 149 9.04 -3.34 3.15
CA GLY A 149 7.88 -3.54 2.28
C GLY A 149 7.99 -2.86 0.92
N SER A 150 9.17 -2.34 0.56
CA SER A 150 9.42 -1.65 -0.71
C SER A 150 9.89 -2.62 -1.79
N PHE A 151 9.25 -2.51 -2.94
CA PHE A 151 9.54 -3.31 -4.13
C PHE A 151 9.84 -2.37 -5.29
N PHE A 152 10.91 -2.66 -6.01
CA PHE A 152 11.42 -1.80 -7.08
C PHE A 152 11.14 -2.40 -8.45
N PHE A 153 10.92 -1.54 -9.44
CA PHE A 153 10.56 -1.91 -10.81
C PHE A 153 11.31 -1.02 -11.80
N TYR A 154 11.71 -1.57 -12.94
CA TYR A 154 12.34 -0.79 -14.01
C TYR A 154 11.33 -0.02 -14.87
N ASN A 155 10.07 -0.45 -14.83
CA ASN A 155 8.98 0.07 -15.66
C ASN A 155 7.70 0.10 -14.82
N PRO A 156 6.87 1.16 -14.93
CA PRO A 156 5.59 1.22 -14.23
C PRO A 156 4.50 0.33 -14.86
N GLY A 157 4.71 -0.16 -16.09
CA GLY A 157 3.68 -0.89 -16.85
C GLY A 157 3.14 -2.14 -16.15
N ASP A 158 3.96 -2.87 -15.40
CA ASP A 158 3.49 -4.03 -14.64
C ASP A 158 2.59 -3.61 -13.46
N ILE A 159 2.95 -2.50 -12.79
CA ILE A 159 2.13 -1.89 -11.73
C ILE A 159 0.79 -1.45 -12.33
N GLU A 160 0.83 -0.71 -13.45
CA GLU A 160 -0.37 -0.23 -14.14
C GLU A 160 -1.29 -1.38 -14.54
N LEU A 161 -0.74 -2.43 -15.16
CA LEU A 161 -1.49 -3.59 -15.61
C LEU A 161 -2.19 -4.28 -14.43
N ASN A 162 -1.49 -4.44 -13.32
CA ASN A 162 -2.05 -5.06 -12.11
C ASN A 162 -3.18 -4.21 -11.50
N LEU A 163 -2.99 -2.90 -11.38
CA LEU A 163 -4.03 -1.99 -10.87
C LEU A 163 -5.27 -1.98 -11.78
N ARG A 164 -5.08 -1.96 -13.11
CA ARG A 164 -6.19 -2.04 -14.08
C ARG A 164 -6.91 -3.39 -14.03
N ALA A 165 -6.17 -4.49 -13.89
CA ALA A 165 -6.75 -5.82 -13.76
C ALA A 165 -7.61 -5.94 -12.49
N ALA A 166 -7.13 -5.39 -11.37
CA ALA A 166 -7.90 -5.32 -10.14
C ALA A 166 -9.17 -4.49 -10.30
N LEU A 167 -9.09 -3.31 -10.90
CA LEU A 167 -10.25 -2.43 -11.10
C LEU A 167 -11.29 -3.11 -11.99
N LYS A 168 -10.85 -3.74 -13.08
CA LYS A 168 -11.73 -4.50 -13.98
C LYS A 168 -12.41 -5.67 -13.26
N MET A 169 -11.68 -6.41 -12.42
CA MET A 169 -12.26 -7.48 -11.61
C MET A 169 -13.32 -6.95 -10.63
N ILE A 170 -13.05 -5.82 -9.97
CA ILE A 170 -14.03 -5.17 -9.09
C ILE A 170 -15.28 -4.76 -9.85
N GLN A 171 -15.15 -4.16 -11.03
CA GLN A 171 -16.27 -3.79 -11.90
C GLN A 171 -17.12 -5.01 -12.26
N GLN A 172 -16.48 -6.10 -12.71
CA GLN A 172 -17.16 -7.36 -13.03
C GLN A 172 -17.92 -7.94 -11.83
N LEU A 173 -17.32 -7.97 -10.64
CA LEU A 173 -17.93 -8.52 -9.44
C LEU A 173 -19.03 -7.62 -8.84
N SER A 174 -18.94 -6.30 -9.06
CA SER A 174 -19.94 -5.33 -8.60
C SER A 174 -21.09 -5.11 -9.58
N GLY A 175 -21.00 -5.65 -10.80
CA GLY A 175 -21.99 -5.46 -11.86
C GLY A 175 -21.99 -4.05 -12.46
N LYS A 176 -20.86 -3.34 -12.36
CA LYS A 176 -20.63 -2.01 -12.95
C LYS A 176 -19.93 -2.10 -14.30
#